data_AF-A0A846CW15-F1
#
_entry.id   AF-A0A846CW15-F1
#
_cell.length_a   1.000
_cell.length_b   1.000
_cell.length_c   1.000
_cell.angle_alpha   90.00
_cell.angle_beta   90.00
_cell.angle_gamma   90.00
#
_symmetry.space_group_name_H-M   'P 1'
#
loop_
_entity.id
_entity.type
_entity.pdbx_description
1 polymer ?
#
loop_
_entity_poly.entity_id
_entity_poly.type
_entity_poly.pdbx_seq_one_letter_code
_entity_poly.pdbx_strand_id
1 'polypeptide(L)'
;MQQSMEFLTPEESAQVDGALLTSKDKFSTRLAIYSLRCLRQIAAETGLTPEEIPAEQVKIWIKNDENLKPNLDIDANFENFFTRLVMASLSPLKQVAQESAVPLQHLTVPEVVKWFEKKGKIE
;
A
#
# COMPACT_ATOMS: atom_id res chain seq x y z
N MET A 1 -19.06 -11.00 14.52
CA MET A 1 -18.54 -11.12 13.14
C MET A 1 -17.37 -10.16 13.06
N GLN A 2 -16.13 -10.66 12.95
CA GLN A 2 -14.95 -9.80 12.84
C GLN A 2 -15.10 -9.00 11.56
N GLN A 3 -15.31 -7.70 11.68
CA GLN A 3 -15.14 -6.77 10.57
C GLN A 3 -13.65 -6.74 10.28
N SER A 4 -13.20 -7.72 9.51
CA SER A 4 -11.89 -7.74 8.89
C SER A 4 -11.77 -6.41 8.18
N MET A 5 -10.83 -5.57 8.61
CA MET A 5 -10.54 -4.33 7.92
C MET A 5 -10.09 -4.69 6.52
N GLU A 6 -11.02 -4.64 5.57
CA GLU A 6 -10.78 -4.93 4.18
C GLU A 6 -10.06 -3.72 3.60
N PHE A 7 -8.74 -3.67 3.84
CA PHE A 7 -7.82 -2.71 3.21
C PHE A 7 -7.92 -2.75 1.68
N LEU A 8 -8.41 -3.86 1.15
CA LEU A 8 -8.66 -4.08 -0.25
C LEU A 8 -10.08 -4.58 -0.44
N THR A 9 -10.63 -4.29 -1.61
CA THR A 9 -11.88 -4.90 -2.08
C THR A 9 -11.74 -6.43 -2.12
N PRO A 10 -12.85 -7.18 -2.02
CA PRO A 10 -12.82 -8.63 -2.08
C PRO A 10 -12.16 -9.17 -3.36
N GLU A 11 -12.29 -8.43 -4.48
CA GLU A 11 -11.70 -8.78 -5.76
C GLU A 11 -10.17 -8.66 -5.76
N GLU A 12 -9.64 -7.59 -5.17
CA GLU A 12 -8.21 -7.39 -4.96
C GLU A 12 -7.65 -8.40 -3.93
N SER A 13 -8.40 -8.67 -2.85
CA SER A 13 -8.02 -9.67 -1.85
C SER A 13 -7.93 -11.07 -2.45
N ALA A 14 -8.86 -11.44 -3.35
CA ALA A 14 -8.83 -12.69 -4.09
C ALA A 14 -7.62 -12.80 -5.02
N GLN A 15 -7.22 -11.69 -5.67
CA GLN A 15 -6.00 -11.67 -6.50
C GLN A 15 -4.74 -11.91 -5.66
N VAL A 16 -4.62 -11.26 -4.49
CA VAL A 16 -3.48 -11.47 -3.58
C VAL A 16 -3.50 -12.90 -3.01
N ASP A 17 -4.67 -13.43 -2.69
CA ASP A 17 -4.79 -14.76 -2.09
C ASP A 17 -4.51 -15.89 -3.09
N GLY A 18 -4.93 -15.71 -4.34
CA GLY A 18 -4.68 -16.62 -5.46
C GLY A 18 -3.26 -16.57 -6.01
N ALA A 19 -2.47 -15.56 -5.67
CA ALA A 19 -1.06 -15.48 -6.04
C ALA A 19 -0.20 -16.43 -5.19
N LEU A 20 0.92 -16.89 -5.77
CA LEU A 20 1.90 -17.75 -5.10
C LEU A 20 2.78 -16.96 -4.12
N LEU A 21 2.16 -16.33 -3.13
CA LEU A 21 2.77 -15.48 -2.12
C LEU A 21 2.77 -16.18 -0.76
N THR A 22 3.84 -16.01 0.01
CA THR A 22 3.85 -16.42 1.42
C THR A 22 2.89 -15.56 2.24
N SER A 23 2.46 -16.00 3.42
CA SER A 23 1.60 -15.19 4.31
C SER A 23 2.17 -13.78 4.59
N LYS A 24 3.49 -13.67 4.67
CA LYS A 24 4.21 -12.39 4.86
C LYS A 24 4.14 -11.52 3.60
N ASP A 25 4.33 -12.09 2.42
CA ASP A 25 4.24 -11.36 1.16
C ASP A 25 2.81 -10.95 0.82
N LYS A 26 1.82 -11.80 1.14
CA LYS A 26 0.39 -11.43 1.03
C LYS A 26 0.11 -10.17 1.84
N PHE A 27 0.54 -10.13 3.11
CA PHE A 27 0.40 -8.92 3.93
C PHE A 27 1.10 -7.71 3.32
N SER A 28 2.36 -7.88 2.88
CA SER A 28 3.15 -6.81 2.27
C SER A 28 2.54 -6.29 0.98
N THR A 29 1.96 -7.17 0.16
CA THR A 29 1.27 -6.85 -1.10
C THR A 29 0.00 -6.06 -0.82
N ARG A 30 -0.82 -6.53 0.14
CA ARG A 30 -2.03 -5.83 0.58
C ARG A 30 -1.72 -4.42 1.07
N LEU A 31 -0.68 -4.31 1.90
CA LEU A 31 -0.18 -3.04 2.41
C LEU A 31 0.34 -2.14 1.29
N ALA A 32 1.09 -2.66 0.33
CA ALA A 32 1.63 -1.87 -0.79
C ALA A 32 0.51 -1.31 -1.67
N ILE A 33 -0.51 -2.12 -1.97
CA ILE A 33 -1.69 -1.67 -2.73
C ILE A 33 -2.43 -0.57 -1.96
N TYR A 34 -2.66 -0.76 -0.66
CA TYR A 34 -3.31 0.26 0.16
C TYR A 34 -2.46 1.54 0.27
N SER A 35 -1.14 1.40 0.44
CA SER A 35 -0.18 2.51 0.45
C SER A 35 -0.24 3.29 -0.85
N LEU A 36 -0.29 2.61 -2.00
CA LEU A 36 -0.42 3.25 -3.30
C LEU A 36 -1.70 4.09 -3.41
N ARG A 37 -2.82 3.57 -2.89
CA ARG A 37 -4.09 4.29 -2.86
C ARG A 37 -4.01 5.53 -1.97
N CYS A 38 -3.43 5.41 -0.76
CA CYS A 38 -3.19 6.54 0.13
C CYS A 38 -2.34 7.61 -0.55
N LEU A 39 -1.21 7.21 -1.13
CA LEU A 39 -0.30 8.11 -1.83
C LEU A 39 -1.00 8.80 -3.02
N ARG A 40 -1.85 8.11 -3.78
CA ARG A 40 -2.63 8.73 -4.86
C ARG A 40 -3.64 9.74 -4.34
N GLN A 41 -4.29 9.49 -3.20
CA GLN A 41 -5.20 10.45 -2.58
C GLN A 41 -4.45 11.69 -2.08
N ILE A 42 -3.38 11.48 -1.32
CA ILE A 42 -2.52 12.57 -0.82
C ILE A 42 -1.97 13.39 -1.99
N ALA A 43 -1.51 12.73 -3.06
CA ALA A 43 -1.04 13.36 -4.30
C ALA A 43 -2.13 14.24 -4.93
N ALA A 44 -3.37 13.74 -5.01
CA ALA A 44 -4.49 14.50 -5.55
C ALA A 44 -4.85 15.71 -4.68
N GLU A 45 -4.77 15.60 -3.35
CA GLU A 45 -5.07 16.70 -2.41
C GLU A 45 -3.97 17.76 -2.36
N THR A 46 -2.71 17.34 -2.46
CA THR A 46 -1.54 18.24 -2.33
C THR A 46 -1.01 18.74 -3.67
N GLY A 47 -1.38 18.10 -4.77
CA GLY A 47 -0.77 18.32 -6.09
C GLY A 47 0.64 17.75 -6.24
N LEU A 48 1.15 17.01 -5.25
CA LEU A 48 2.46 16.34 -5.32
C LEU A 48 2.34 15.01 -6.09
N THR A 49 3.46 14.50 -6.60
CA THR A 49 3.48 13.14 -7.15
C THR A 49 3.59 12.11 -6.02
N PRO A 50 3.05 10.89 -6.16
CA PRO A 50 3.13 9.87 -5.11
C PRO A 50 4.56 9.50 -4.69
N GLU A 51 5.55 9.83 -5.52
CA GLU A 51 6.97 9.63 -5.26
C GLU A 51 7.63 10.74 -4.45
N GLU A 52 7.05 11.95 -4.51
CA GLU A 52 7.50 13.17 -3.83
C GLU A 52 6.81 13.34 -2.47
N ILE A 53 5.85 12.48 -2.13
CA ILE A 53 5.12 12.57 -0.87
C ILE A 53 6.06 12.30 0.30
N PRO A 54 6.27 13.27 1.20
CA PRO A 54 7.11 13.06 2.37
C PRO A 54 6.37 12.22 3.43
N ALA A 55 7.16 11.57 4.29
CA ALA A 55 6.67 10.82 5.46
C ALA A 55 5.65 11.60 6.29
N GLU A 56 5.88 12.91 6.41
CA GLU A 56 5.06 13.81 7.20
C GLU A 56 3.64 13.94 6.64
N GLN A 57 3.49 14.02 5.31
CA GLN A 57 2.18 14.05 4.65
C GLN A 57 1.43 12.72 4.83
N VAL A 58 2.14 11.59 4.74
CA VAL A 58 1.56 10.27 5.02
C VAL A 58 1.04 10.21 6.45
N LYS A 59 1.83 10.69 7.42
CA LYS A 59 1.45 10.73 8.83
C LYS A 59 0.21 11.60 9.07
N ILE A 60 0.18 12.81 8.47
CA ILE A 60 -0.97 13.71 8.55
C ILE A 60 -2.20 13.04 7.95
N TRP A 61 -2.07 12.38 6.80
CA TRP A 61 -3.18 11.68 6.17
C TRP A 61 -3.72 10.54 7.03
N ILE A 62 -2.86 9.67 7.59
CA ILE A 62 -3.27 8.58 8.49
C ILE A 62 -4.04 9.12 9.70
N LYS A 63 -3.60 10.25 10.24
CA LYS A 63 -4.24 10.91 11.38
C LYS A 63 -5.59 11.55 11.00
N ASN A 64 -5.76 11.95 9.75
CA ASN A 64 -7.03 12.49 9.24
C ASN A 64 -7.96 11.40 8.72
N ASP A 65 -7.44 10.26 8.30
CA ASP A 65 -8.23 9.19 7.70
C ASP A 65 -9.20 8.56 8.70
N GLU A 66 -10.48 8.81 8.45
CA GLU A 66 -11.58 8.34 9.29
C GLU A 66 -11.92 6.86 9.06
N ASN A 67 -11.35 6.21 8.05
CA ASN A 67 -11.50 4.76 7.87
C ASN A 67 -10.60 3.99 8.84
N LEU A 68 -9.39 4.51 9.11
CA LEU A 68 -8.42 3.90 10.02
C LEU A 68 -8.78 4.09 11.51
N LYS A 69 -9.31 5.26 11.89
CA LYS A 69 -9.68 5.60 13.29
C LYS A 69 -10.64 4.65 14.01
N PRO A 70 -11.76 4.18 13.43
CA PRO A 70 -12.75 3.39 14.16
C PRO A 70 -12.33 1.93 14.37
N ASN A 71 -11.36 1.41 13.63
CA ASN A 71 -10.97 0.00 13.67
C ASN A 71 -9.59 -0.23 14.30
N LEU A 72 -8.74 0.79 14.36
CA LEU A 72 -7.41 0.72 14.97
C LEU A 72 -7.25 1.82 16.02
N ASP A 73 -6.62 1.47 17.14
CA ASP A 73 -6.09 2.47 18.08
C ASP A 73 -4.90 3.14 17.38
N ILE A 74 -5.18 4.21 16.64
CA ILE A 74 -4.17 4.99 15.90
C ILE A 74 -3.39 5.82 16.92
N ASP A 75 -2.44 5.16 17.59
CA ASP A 75 -1.45 5.82 18.45
C ASP A 75 -0.27 6.36 17.65
N ALA A 76 0.51 7.24 18.29
CA ALA A 76 1.78 7.74 17.76
C ALA A 76 2.75 6.62 17.33
N ASN A 77 2.68 5.44 17.97
CA ASN A 77 3.48 4.29 17.57
C ASN A 77 2.99 3.68 16.24
N PHE A 78 1.67 3.53 16.08
CA PHE A 78 1.08 3.04 14.84
C PHE A 78 1.33 4.03 13.69
N GLU A 79 1.15 5.33 13.92
CA GLU A 79 1.45 6.38 12.94
C GLU A 79 2.88 6.25 12.40
N ASN A 80 3.87 6.11 13.29
CA ASN A 80 5.28 5.95 12.89
C ASN A 80 5.53 4.62 12.17
N PHE A 81 4.96 3.53 12.67
CA PHE A 81 5.08 2.21 12.06
C PHE A 81 4.49 2.19 10.65
N PHE A 82 3.27 2.70 10.49
CA PHE A 82 2.56 2.73 9.22
C PHE A 82 3.23 3.69 8.23
N THR A 83 3.70 4.85 8.70
CA THR A 83 4.48 5.77 7.86
C THR A 83 5.73 5.07 7.32
N ARG A 84 6.48 4.35 8.18
CA ARG A 84 7.63 3.56 7.74
C ARG A 84 7.25 2.46 6.76
N LEU A 85 6.11 1.80 6.96
CA LEU A 85 5.59 0.78 6.06
C LEU A 85 5.23 1.34 4.68
N VAL A 86 4.56 2.50 4.60
CA VAL A 86 4.23 3.18 3.35
C VAL A 86 5.51 3.59 2.63
N MET A 87 6.47 4.19 3.35
CA MET A 87 7.76 4.56 2.77
C MET A 87 8.56 3.35 2.29
N ALA A 88 8.55 2.26 3.05
CA ALA A 88 9.18 1.00 2.63
C ALA A 88 8.49 0.39 1.41
N SER A 89 7.18 0.63 1.25
CA SER A 89 6.38 0.19 0.10
C SER A 89 6.60 1.04 -1.14
N LEU A 90 7.07 2.29 -1.02
CA LEU A 90 7.42 3.11 -2.19
C LEU A 90 8.51 2.45 -3.05
N SER A 91 9.53 1.85 -2.43
CA SER A 91 10.61 1.17 -3.17
C SER A 91 10.10 0.06 -4.10
N PRO A 92 9.36 -0.97 -3.62
CA PRO A 92 8.81 -2.00 -4.51
C PRO A 92 7.79 -1.42 -5.49
N LEU A 93 6.93 -0.47 -5.09
CA LEU A 93 5.97 0.17 -6.00
C LEU A 93 6.67 0.87 -7.17
N LYS A 94 7.80 1.56 -6.93
CA LYS A 94 8.63 2.16 -7.97
C LYS A 94 9.23 1.10 -8.89
N GLN A 95 9.69 -0.02 -8.34
CA GLN A 95 10.21 -1.12 -9.16
C GLN A 95 9.12 -1.73 -10.04
N VAL A 96 7.90 -1.89 -9.51
CA VAL A 96 6.75 -2.37 -10.29
C VAL A 96 6.41 -1.37 -11.42
N ALA A 97 6.43 -0.07 -11.11
CA ALA A 97 6.16 1.01 -12.06
C ALA A 97 7.19 1.00 -13.20
N GLN A 98 8.47 0.86 -12.86
CA GLN A 98 9.56 0.77 -13.81
C GLN A 98 9.47 -0.50 -14.67
N GLU A 99 9.18 -1.66 -14.08
CA GLU A 99 9.06 -2.94 -14.81
C GLU A 99 7.86 -2.92 -15.77
N SER A 100 6.76 -2.30 -15.36
CA SER A 100 5.53 -2.23 -16.15
C SER A 100 5.51 -1.02 -17.11
N ALA A 101 6.53 -0.17 -17.06
CA ALA A 101 6.61 1.10 -17.78
C ALA A 101 5.36 2.00 -17.59
N VAL A 102 4.71 1.90 -16.43
CA VAL A 102 3.56 2.74 -16.05
C VAL A 102 3.94 3.64 -14.89
N PRO A 103 3.44 4.88 -14.83
CA PRO A 103 3.67 5.72 -13.66
C PRO A 103 2.98 5.11 -12.42
N LEU A 104 3.52 5.38 -11.22
CA LEU A 104 2.98 4.88 -9.94
C LEU A 104 1.46 5.15 -9.82
N GLN A 105 1.04 6.33 -10.27
CA GLN A 105 -0.35 6.78 -10.33
C GLN A 105 -1.23 6.06 -11.35
N HIS A 106 -0.74 5.12 -12.17
CA HIS A 106 -1.54 4.25 -13.05
C HIS A 106 -1.34 2.77 -12.72
N LEU A 107 -0.55 2.48 -11.70
CA LEU A 107 -0.18 1.14 -11.31
C LEU A 107 -1.41 0.38 -10.79
N THR A 108 -1.52 -0.88 -11.18
CA THR A 108 -2.68 -1.72 -10.90
C THR A 108 -2.36 -2.84 -9.92
N VAL A 109 -3.37 -3.29 -9.19
CA VAL A 109 -3.29 -4.43 -8.26
C VAL A 109 -2.60 -5.66 -8.87
N PRO A 110 -2.99 -6.16 -10.07
CA PRO A 110 -2.34 -7.34 -10.64
C PRO A 110 -0.85 -7.14 -10.91
N GLU A 111 -0.39 -5.92 -11.21
CA GLU A 111 1.04 -5.65 -11.40
C GLU A 111 1.81 -5.70 -10.08
N VAL A 112 1.26 -5.13 -9.01
CA VAL A 112 1.86 -5.24 -7.67
C VAL A 112 1.95 -6.71 -7.26
N VAL A 113 0.85 -7.45 -7.37
CA VAL A 113 0.76 -8.86 -7.00
C VAL A 113 1.78 -9.70 -7.77
N LYS A 114 1.83 -9.53 -9.09
CA LYS A 114 2.75 -10.28 -9.97
C LYS A 114 4.20 -9.99 -9.66
N TRP A 115 4.54 -8.73 -9.35
CA TRP A 115 5.89 -8.35 -8.97
C TRP A 115 6.30 -8.94 -7.62
N PHE A 116 5.42 -8.88 -6.61
CA PHE A 116 5.66 -9.51 -5.32
C PHE A 116 5.82 -11.04 -5.46
N GLU A 117 5.05 -11.68 -6.35
CA GLU A 117 5.18 -13.11 -6.61
C GLU A 117 6.53 -13.44 -7.23
N LYS A 118 6.98 -12.60 -8.16
CA LYS A 118 8.30 -12.73 -8.79
C LYS A 118 9.42 -12.52 -7.76
N LYS A 119 9.29 -11.53 -6.88
CA LYS A 119 10.26 -11.26 -5.81
C LYS A 119 10.37 -12.42 -4.82
N GLY A 120 9.24 -12.95 -4.33
CA GLY A 120 9.22 -14.07 -3.39
C GLY A 120 9.79 -15.38 -3.94
N LYS A 121 9.91 -15.52 -5.27
CA LYS A 121 10.59 -16.64 -5.93
C LYS A 121 12.12 -16.46 -6.03
N ILE A 122 12.64 -15.26 -5.80
CA ILE A 122 14.06 -14.92 -5.98
C ILE A 122 14.80 -14.88 -4.62
N GLU A 123 14.08 -14.82 -3.50
CA GLU A 123 14.63 -14.87 -2.12
C GLU A 123 14.75 -16.29 -1.55
#